data_AF-A0A1J0TUY6-F1
#
_entry.id   AF-A0A1J0TUY6-F1
#
_cell.length_a   1.000
_cell.length_b   1.000
_cell.length_c   1.000
_cell.angle_alpha   90.00
_cell.angle_beta   90.00
_cell.angle_gamma   90.00
#
_symmetry.space_group_name_H-M   'P 1'
#
loop_
_entity.id
_entity.type
_entity.pdbx_description
1 polymer ?
#
loop_
_entity_poly.entity_id
_entity_poly.type
_entity_poly.pdbx_seq_one_letter_code
_entity_poly.pdbx_strand_id
1 'polypeptide(L)'
;MATSSKAAARRSLRPHTTPNVRENLRRERERFLARQAELEALAAPIHDAAAQLAKLDAVLESRAATPQRTIEKLEKARDRRIAKIQQEYAAKIEAVQAEAESAGTHLTPEEQEQESSLLREYALAIVEFSANASAAELAPLLGVSTREAKKIIDQAKDDLAASGIGAWSATATPAPLPAADDNQPVTAAS
;
A
#
# COMPACT_ATOMS: atom_id res chain seq x y z
N MET A 1 45.01 -68.91 19.60
CA MET A 1 44.21 -69.17 18.38
C MET A 1 45.07 -69.86 17.31
N ALA A 2 45.28 -71.18 17.37
CA ALA A 2 46.20 -71.89 16.44
C ALA A 2 45.68 -73.27 15.94
N THR A 3 44.37 -73.51 16.05
CA THR A 3 43.76 -74.82 15.77
C THR A 3 43.21 -74.98 14.35
N SER A 4 42.97 -73.87 13.62
CA SER A 4 42.35 -73.89 12.29
C SER A 4 43.23 -74.60 11.25
N SER A 5 44.53 -74.29 11.18
CA SER A 5 45.47 -74.83 10.18
C SER A 5 45.60 -76.37 10.28
N LYS A 6 45.86 -76.91 11.47
CA LYS A 6 46.03 -78.36 11.69
C LYS A 6 44.72 -79.14 11.47
N ALA A 7 43.56 -78.52 11.71
CA ALA A 7 42.25 -79.10 11.42
C ALA A 7 41.90 -79.04 9.92
N ALA A 8 42.32 -78.00 9.19
CA ALA A 8 42.16 -77.89 7.74
C ALA A 8 43.03 -78.91 7.00
N ALA A 9 44.31 -79.03 7.35
CA ALA A 9 45.24 -80.00 6.77
C ALA A 9 44.79 -81.47 6.95
N ARG A 10 44.11 -81.78 8.08
CA ARG A 10 43.50 -83.11 8.31
C ARG A 10 42.20 -83.35 7.54
N ARG A 11 41.58 -82.32 6.94
CA ARG A 11 40.40 -82.45 6.08
C ARG A 11 40.78 -82.62 4.61
N SER A 12 41.81 -81.95 4.13
CA SER A 12 42.34 -82.12 2.77
C SER A 12 42.97 -83.49 2.52
N LEU A 13 43.40 -84.21 3.58
CA LEU A 13 43.85 -85.61 3.49
C LEU A 13 42.71 -86.64 3.48
N ARG A 14 41.43 -86.26 3.60
CA ARG A 14 40.31 -87.22 3.55
C ARG A 14 39.98 -87.55 2.09
N PRO A 15 39.73 -88.81 1.73
CA PRO A 15 39.31 -89.16 0.38
C PRO A 15 38.00 -88.45 0.01
N HIS A 16 37.95 -87.89 -1.21
CA HIS A 16 36.82 -87.14 -1.76
C HIS A 16 35.64 -88.06 -2.14
N THR A 17 35.06 -88.71 -1.14
CA THR A 17 33.86 -89.53 -1.29
C THR A 17 32.60 -88.65 -1.28
N THR A 18 31.53 -89.12 -1.93
CA THR A 18 30.24 -88.41 -1.98
C THR A 18 29.67 -87.98 -0.62
N PRO A 19 29.74 -88.76 0.49
CA PRO A 19 29.33 -88.27 1.81
C PRO A 19 30.26 -87.18 2.37
N ASN A 20 31.58 -87.28 2.20
CA ASN A 20 32.55 -86.28 2.70
C ASN A 20 32.33 -84.91 2.02
N VAL A 21 32.02 -84.89 0.72
CA VAL A 21 31.72 -83.66 -0.02
C VAL A 21 30.40 -83.05 0.48
N ARG A 22 29.35 -83.85 0.67
CA ARG A 22 28.06 -83.38 1.22
C ARG A 22 28.20 -82.79 2.63
N GLU A 23 28.98 -83.42 3.51
CA GLU A 23 29.26 -82.87 4.84
C GLU A 23 30.03 -81.54 4.79
N ASN A 24 31.03 -81.41 3.91
CA ASN A 24 31.80 -80.18 3.79
C ASN A 24 30.92 -79.03 3.26
N LEU A 25 30.11 -79.27 2.22
CA LEU A 25 29.14 -78.30 1.72
C LEU A 25 28.11 -77.90 2.79
N ARG A 26 27.64 -78.84 3.61
CA ARG A 26 26.77 -78.54 4.76
C ARG A 26 27.45 -77.60 5.76
N ARG A 27 28.68 -77.90 6.17
CA ARG A 27 29.46 -77.08 7.11
C ARG A 27 29.82 -75.70 6.53
N GLU A 28 29.99 -75.59 5.21
CA GLU A 28 30.22 -74.32 4.53
C GLU A 28 28.96 -73.46 4.49
N ARG A 29 27.79 -74.06 4.22
CA ARG A 29 26.49 -73.38 4.35
C ARG A 29 26.24 -72.92 5.79
N GLU A 30 26.48 -73.78 6.78
CA GLU A 30 26.36 -73.42 8.21
C GLU A 30 27.27 -72.23 8.59
N ARG A 31 28.51 -72.18 8.07
CA ARG A 31 29.42 -71.03 8.25
C ARG A 31 28.97 -69.76 7.53
N PHE A 32 28.39 -69.90 6.34
CA PHE A 32 27.87 -68.76 5.58
C PHE A 32 26.67 -68.14 6.32
N LEU A 33 25.72 -68.97 6.78
CA LEU A 33 24.58 -68.54 7.58
C LEU A 33 25.01 -67.92 8.91
N ALA A 34 26.02 -68.47 9.59
CA ALA A 34 26.58 -67.86 10.80
C ALA A 34 27.16 -66.46 10.54
N ARG A 35 27.94 -66.28 9.46
CA ARG A 35 28.45 -64.97 9.05
C ARG A 35 27.34 -64.00 8.65
N GLN A 36 26.30 -64.49 7.99
CA GLN A 36 25.14 -63.68 7.65
C GLN A 36 24.44 -63.19 8.93
N ALA A 37 24.21 -64.06 9.91
CA ALA A 37 23.64 -63.69 11.20
C ALA A 37 24.54 -62.72 12.00
N GLU A 38 25.87 -62.88 11.94
CA GLU A 38 26.82 -61.92 12.52
C GLU A 38 26.71 -60.54 11.85
N LEU A 39 26.60 -60.49 10.51
CA LEU A 39 26.42 -59.23 9.77
C LEU A 39 25.05 -58.59 10.03
N GLU A 40 23.99 -59.37 10.10
CA GLU A 40 22.64 -58.91 10.45
C GLU A 40 22.59 -58.35 11.88
N ALA A 41 23.26 -59.00 12.84
CA ALA A 41 23.39 -58.50 14.22
C ALA A 41 24.19 -57.18 14.31
N LEU A 42 25.23 -57.01 13.48
CA LEU A 42 25.99 -55.76 13.38
C LEU A 42 25.22 -54.65 12.64
N ALA A 43 24.35 -55.02 11.70
CA ALA A 43 23.51 -54.08 10.94
C ALA A 43 22.24 -53.66 11.70
N ALA A 44 21.71 -54.50 12.60
CA ALA A 44 20.54 -54.22 13.43
C ALA A 44 20.53 -52.81 14.08
N PRO A 45 21.57 -52.35 14.80
CA PRO A 45 21.58 -51.00 15.38
C PRO A 45 21.57 -49.87 14.32
N ILE A 46 22.07 -50.13 13.11
CA ILE A 46 22.01 -49.18 11.98
C ILE A 46 20.58 -49.10 11.44
N HIS A 47 19.91 -50.24 11.31
CA HIS A 47 18.49 -50.30 10.91
C HIS A 47 17.57 -49.66 11.95
N ASP A 48 17.82 -49.89 13.25
CA ASP A 48 17.07 -49.24 14.33
C ASP A 48 17.29 -47.72 14.32
N ALA A 49 18.53 -47.25 14.13
CA ALA A 49 18.83 -45.82 13.99
C ALA A 49 18.14 -45.21 12.76
N ALA A 50 18.17 -45.88 11.60
CA ALA A 50 17.47 -45.44 10.41
C ALA A 50 15.95 -45.37 10.61
N ALA A 51 15.36 -46.34 11.31
CA ALA A 51 13.94 -46.35 11.67
C ALA A 51 13.57 -45.25 12.68
N GLN A 52 14.51 -44.83 13.55
CA GLN A 52 14.33 -43.69 14.44
C GLN A 52 14.43 -42.35 13.67
N LEU A 53 15.40 -42.21 12.76
CA LEU A 53 15.54 -41.03 11.90
C LEU A 53 14.27 -40.81 11.05
N ALA A 54 13.78 -41.84 10.36
CA ALA A 54 12.56 -41.74 9.56
C ALA A 54 11.32 -41.33 10.39
N LYS A 55 11.26 -41.70 11.68
CA LYS A 55 10.21 -41.23 12.60
C LYS A 55 10.39 -39.76 12.98
N LEU A 56 11.63 -39.32 13.21
CA LEU A 56 11.93 -37.91 13.48
C LEU A 56 11.61 -37.03 12.28
N ASP A 57 11.96 -37.45 11.07
CA ASP A 57 11.67 -36.72 9.83
C ASP A 57 10.16 -36.54 9.65
N ALA A 58 9.35 -37.60 9.81
CA ALA A 58 7.89 -37.51 9.76
C ALA A 58 7.29 -36.58 10.85
N VAL A 59 7.91 -36.54 12.05
CA VAL A 59 7.52 -35.59 13.11
C VAL A 59 7.91 -34.16 12.76
N LEU A 60 9.06 -33.93 12.13
CA LEU A 60 9.49 -32.61 11.67
C LEU A 60 8.61 -32.09 10.53
N GLU A 61 8.31 -32.91 9.52
CA GLU A 61 7.41 -32.56 8.42
C GLU A 61 6.00 -32.20 8.92
N SER A 62 5.42 -33.03 9.79
CA SER A 62 4.09 -32.76 10.35
C SER A 62 4.07 -31.51 11.26
N ARG A 63 5.14 -31.26 12.02
CA ARG A 63 5.32 -30.06 12.84
C ARG A 63 5.59 -28.80 12.01
N ALA A 64 6.14 -28.90 10.80
CA ALA A 64 6.33 -27.78 9.88
C ALA A 64 5.06 -27.46 9.08
N ALA A 65 4.36 -28.49 8.58
CA ALA A 65 3.18 -28.32 7.72
C ALA A 65 1.95 -27.78 8.48
N THR A 66 1.82 -28.10 9.77
CA THR A 66 0.69 -27.63 10.59
C THR A 66 0.65 -26.10 10.80
N PRO A 67 1.72 -25.41 11.24
CA PRO A 67 1.73 -23.95 11.36
C PRO A 67 1.68 -23.23 10.00
N GLN A 68 2.28 -23.79 8.94
CA GLN A 68 2.15 -23.21 7.59
C GLN A 68 0.67 -23.14 7.16
N ARG A 69 -0.08 -24.23 7.34
CA ARG A 69 -1.53 -24.28 7.04
C ARG A 69 -2.37 -23.36 7.93
N THR A 70 -1.94 -23.02 9.15
CA THR A 70 -2.66 -22.03 9.98
C THR A 70 -2.33 -20.60 9.58
N ILE A 71 -1.06 -20.31 9.25
CA ILE A 71 -0.65 -19.01 8.69
C ILE A 71 -1.44 -18.70 7.42
N GLU A 72 -1.45 -19.60 6.43
CA GLU A 72 -2.22 -19.41 5.19
C GLU A 72 -3.71 -19.13 5.43
N LYS A 73 -4.33 -19.80 6.42
CA LYS A 73 -5.74 -19.59 6.77
C LYS A 73 -5.96 -18.20 7.39
N LEU A 74 -5.04 -17.75 8.24
CA LEU A 74 -5.10 -16.44 8.87
C LEU A 74 -4.86 -15.32 7.85
N GLU A 75 -3.93 -15.50 6.91
CA GLU A 75 -3.69 -14.58 5.80
C GLU A 75 -4.93 -14.47 4.89
N LYS A 76 -5.46 -15.61 4.42
CA LYS A 76 -6.71 -15.64 3.62
C LYS A 76 -7.90 -15.01 4.36
N ALA A 77 -7.97 -15.12 5.69
CA ALA A 77 -9.00 -14.47 6.50
C ALA A 77 -8.75 -12.95 6.69
N ARG A 78 -7.50 -12.53 6.89
CA ARG A 78 -7.08 -11.12 6.94
C ARG A 78 -7.41 -10.42 5.64
N ASP A 79 -7.00 -11.00 4.51
CA ASP A 79 -7.11 -10.36 3.20
C ASP A 79 -8.57 -10.21 2.77
N ARG A 80 -9.43 -11.20 3.08
CA ARG A 80 -10.88 -11.09 2.92
C ARG A 80 -11.50 -9.97 3.76
N ARG A 81 -11.03 -9.77 5.00
CA ARG A 81 -11.50 -8.67 5.87
C ARG A 81 -11.05 -7.31 5.33
N ILE A 82 -9.79 -7.20 4.89
CA ILE A 82 -9.27 -5.98 4.27
C ILE A 82 -10.07 -5.64 3.01
N ALA A 83 -10.29 -6.61 2.11
CA ALA A 83 -11.08 -6.40 0.89
C ALA A 83 -12.53 -5.95 1.19
N LYS A 84 -13.19 -6.54 2.19
CA LYS A 84 -14.53 -6.12 2.62
C LYS A 84 -14.53 -4.69 3.17
N ILE A 85 -13.55 -4.34 4.00
CA ILE A 85 -13.39 -2.99 4.54
C ILE A 85 -13.14 -2.00 3.39
N GLN A 86 -12.26 -2.31 2.45
CA GLN A 86 -12.00 -1.47 1.27
C GLN A 86 -13.27 -1.23 0.44
N GLN A 87 -14.08 -2.26 0.20
CA GLN A 87 -15.36 -2.13 -0.49
C GLN A 87 -16.37 -1.27 0.30
N GLU A 88 -16.48 -1.48 1.62
CA GLU A 88 -17.37 -0.68 2.47
C GLU A 88 -16.95 0.80 2.54
N TYR A 89 -15.65 1.11 2.54
CA TYR A 89 -15.16 2.49 2.53
C TYR A 89 -15.24 3.12 1.13
N ALA A 90 -14.98 2.38 0.05
CA ALA A 90 -15.18 2.87 -1.32
C ALA A 90 -16.65 3.26 -1.54
N ALA A 91 -17.60 2.37 -1.21
CA ALA A 91 -19.03 2.66 -1.33
C ALA A 91 -19.49 3.84 -0.45
N LYS A 92 -18.88 4.06 0.73
CA LYS A 92 -19.14 5.24 1.55
C LYS A 92 -18.58 6.52 0.95
N ILE A 93 -17.40 6.47 0.33
CA ILE A 93 -16.81 7.62 -0.36
C ILE A 93 -17.66 8.00 -1.57
N GLU A 94 -18.05 7.02 -2.39
CA GLU A 94 -18.97 7.21 -3.53
C GLU A 94 -20.31 7.79 -3.07
N ALA A 95 -20.90 7.27 -1.98
CA ALA A 95 -22.14 7.79 -1.43
C ALA A 95 -22.01 9.25 -0.92
N VAL A 96 -20.92 9.59 -0.23
CA VAL A 96 -20.66 10.96 0.25
C VAL A 96 -20.35 11.92 -0.91
N GLN A 97 -19.69 11.45 -1.97
CA GLN A 97 -19.47 12.23 -3.20
C GLN A 97 -20.80 12.52 -3.91
N ALA A 98 -21.62 11.50 -4.14
CA ALA A 98 -22.95 11.68 -4.73
C ALA A 98 -23.86 12.56 -3.84
N GLU A 99 -23.77 12.44 -2.51
CA GLU A 99 -24.49 13.30 -1.58
C GLU A 99 -24.02 14.76 -1.71
N ALA A 100 -22.71 15.03 -1.72
CA ALA A 100 -22.15 16.38 -1.89
C ALA A 100 -22.49 17.01 -3.26
N GLU A 101 -22.42 16.23 -4.34
CA GLU A 101 -22.87 16.65 -5.67
C GLU A 101 -24.36 17.00 -5.68
N SER A 102 -25.19 16.18 -5.02
CA SER A 102 -26.65 16.42 -4.91
C SER A 102 -27.04 17.55 -3.96
N ALA A 103 -26.22 17.81 -2.93
CA ALA A 103 -26.48 18.80 -1.89
C ALA A 103 -26.10 20.23 -2.31
N GLY A 104 -25.55 20.42 -3.50
CA GLY A 104 -25.27 21.75 -4.05
C GLY A 104 -24.18 22.51 -3.28
N THR A 105 -23.20 21.80 -2.69
CA THR A 105 -22.03 22.46 -2.07
C THR A 105 -21.09 23.13 -3.07
N HIS A 106 -21.37 22.94 -4.37
CA HIS A 106 -20.79 23.70 -5.46
C HIS A 106 -21.80 24.73 -5.95
N LEU A 107 -21.37 25.99 -6.05
CA LEU A 107 -22.09 27.04 -6.77
C LEU A 107 -22.55 26.50 -8.14
N THR A 108 -23.79 26.78 -8.53
CA THR A 108 -24.27 26.50 -9.89
C THR A 108 -23.39 27.22 -10.92
N PRO A 109 -23.31 26.77 -12.19
CA PRO A 109 -22.48 27.44 -13.19
C PRO A 109 -22.83 28.93 -13.34
N GLU A 110 -24.11 29.31 -13.21
CA GLU A 110 -24.55 30.71 -13.23
C GLU A 110 -24.04 31.50 -12.01
N GLU A 111 -24.05 30.91 -10.81
CA GLU A 111 -23.48 31.53 -9.61
C GLU A 111 -21.94 31.59 -9.65
N GLN A 112 -21.26 30.62 -10.26
CA GLN A 112 -19.81 30.66 -10.50
C GLN A 112 -19.44 31.78 -11.49
N GLU A 113 -20.23 31.96 -12.55
CA GLU A 113 -20.04 33.08 -13.49
C GLU A 113 -20.24 34.42 -12.78
N GLN A 114 -21.27 34.56 -11.95
CA GLN A 114 -21.54 35.75 -11.14
C GLN A 114 -20.45 36.03 -10.09
N GLU A 115 -19.96 35.01 -9.38
CA GLU A 115 -18.82 35.16 -8.48
C GLU A 115 -17.58 35.62 -9.26
N SER A 116 -17.32 35.03 -10.44
CA SER A 116 -16.18 35.42 -11.28
C SER A 116 -16.30 36.86 -11.82
N SER A 117 -17.51 37.36 -12.10
CA SER A 117 -17.71 38.75 -12.52
C SER A 117 -17.53 39.70 -11.34
N LEU A 118 -18.10 39.38 -10.17
CA LEU A 118 -17.94 40.19 -8.95
C LEU A 118 -16.48 40.28 -8.50
N LEU A 119 -15.71 39.18 -8.59
CA LEU A 119 -14.28 39.18 -8.30
C LEU A 119 -13.49 40.05 -9.28
N ARG A 120 -13.84 40.06 -10.58
CA ARG A 120 -13.23 40.96 -11.57
C ARG A 120 -13.60 42.43 -11.33
N GLU A 121 -14.86 42.72 -11.02
CA GLU A 121 -15.32 44.07 -10.67
C GLU A 121 -14.62 44.60 -9.42
N TYR A 122 -14.45 43.75 -8.40
CA TYR A 122 -13.72 44.08 -7.19
C TYR A 122 -12.24 44.32 -7.45
N ALA A 123 -11.60 43.50 -8.30
CA ALA A 123 -10.22 43.72 -8.73
C ALA A 123 -10.06 45.03 -9.52
N LEU A 124 -10.99 45.36 -10.44
CA LEU A 124 -11.04 46.64 -11.14
C LEU A 124 -11.13 47.81 -10.15
N ALA A 125 -12.07 47.75 -9.21
CA ALA A 125 -12.25 48.80 -8.20
C ALA A 125 -10.99 49.01 -7.33
N ILE A 126 -10.30 47.94 -6.94
CA ILE A 126 -9.01 48.02 -6.22
C ILE A 126 -7.94 48.72 -7.08
N VAL A 127 -7.83 48.37 -8.36
CA VAL A 127 -6.83 48.95 -9.25
C VAL A 127 -7.13 50.41 -9.56
N GLU A 128 -8.38 50.77 -9.85
CA GLU A 128 -8.82 52.16 -10.05
C GLU A 128 -8.64 53.01 -8.78
N PHE A 129 -8.94 52.46 -7.60
CA PHE A 129 -8.64 53.14 -6.34
C PHE A 129 -7.13 53.34 -6.19
N SER A 130 -6.30 52.33 -6.47
CA SER A 130 -4.84 52.41 -6.36
C SER A 130 -4.18 53.37 -7.36
N ALA A 131 -4.88 53.76 -8.43
CA ALA A 131 -4.43 54.76 -9.39
C ALA A 131 -4.67 56.21 -8.90
N ASN A 132 -5.69 56.41 -8.06
CA ASN A 132 -6.10 57.72 -7.56
C ASN A 132 -5.73 57.97 -6.09
N ALA A 133 -5.50 56.91 -5.31
CA ALA A 133 -5.23 56.92 -3.88
C ALA A 133 -4.18 55.87 -3.49
N SER A 134 -3.56 56.04 -2.34
CA SER A 134 -2.44 55.22 -1.88
C SER A 134 -2.90 53.94 -1.16
N ALA A 135 -2.01 52.94 -1.11
CA ALA A 135 -2.22 51.74 -0.30
C ALA A 135 -2.37 52.00 1.23
N ALA A 136 -2.07 53.22 1.70
CA ALA A 136 -2.34 53.63 3.08
C ALA A 136 -3.81 54.03 3.30
N GLU A 137 -4.51 54.48 2.25
CA GLU A 137 -5.93 54.84 2.27
C GLU A 137 -6.83 53.64 1.94
N LEU A 138 -6.34 52.70 1.12
CA LEU A 138 -7.03 51.42 0.85
C LEU A 138 -7.03 50.48 2.07
N ALA A 139 -5.95 50.49 2.87
CA ALA A 139 -5.79 49.67 4.07
C ALA A 139 -6.97 49.76 5.08
N PRO A 140 -7.38 50.96 5.56
CA PRO A 140 -8.52 51.08 6.48
C PRO A 140 -9.87 50.74 5.83
N LEU A 141 -10.05 50.94 4.53
CA LEU A 141 -11.27 50.57 3.81
C LEU A 141 -11.48 49.05 3.76
N LEU A 142 -10.39 48.29 3.63
CA LEU A 142 -10.43 46.82 3.62
C LEU A 142 -10.18 46.18 5.01
N GLY A 143 -9.91 46.98 6.04
CA GLY A 143 -9.62 46.48 7.40
C GLY A 143 -8.28 45.73 7.53
N VAL A 144 -7.33 45.95 6.62
CA VAL A 144 -6.03 45.22 6.55
C VAL A 144 -4.84 46.15 6.80
N SER A 145 -3.64 45.60 6.98
CA SER A 145 -2.43 46.42 7.09
C SER A 145 -2.02 47.04 5.75
N THR A 146 -1.26 48.13 5.78
CA THR A 146 -0.72 48.78 4.57
C THR A 146 0.22 47.90 3.73
N ARG A 147 0.76 46.82 4.32
CA ARG A 147 1.56 45.82 3.60
C ARG A 147 0.67 44.80 2.87
N GLU A 148 -0.46 44.42 3.47
CA GLU A 148 -1.45 43.54 2.84
C GLU A 148 -2.22 44.28 1.75
N ALA A 149 -2.60 45.54 1.99
CA ALA A 149 -3.20 46.41 0.97
C ALA A 149 -2.36 46.49 -0.31
N LYS A 150 -1.02 46.60 -0.19
CA LYS A 150 -0.11 46.53 -1.37
C LYS A 150 -0.18 45.19 -2.08
N LYS A 151 -0.10 44.07 -1.34
CA LYS A 151 -0.23 42.73 -1.94
C LYS A 151 -1.57 42.51 -2.65
N ILE A 152 -2.67 43.03 -2.08
CA ILE A 152 -4.01 42.95 -2.66
C ILE A 152 -4.09 43.77 -3.96
N ILE A 153 -3.47 44.96 -4.00
CA ILE A 153 -3.37 45.78 -5.22
C ILE A 153 -2.55 45.07 -6.30
N ASP A 154 -1.44 44.42 -5.94
CA ASP A 154 -0.60 43.71 -6.90
C ASP A 154 -1.32 42.43 -7.41
N GLN A 155 -1.94 41.65 -6.52
CA GLN A 155 -2.77 40.49 -6.89
C GLN A 155 -3.93 40.88 -7.82
N ALA A 156 -4.65 41.98 -7.52
CA ALA A 156 -5.75 42.46 -8.36
C ALA A 156 -5.30 42.83 -9.78
N LYS A 157 -4.06 43.33 -9.96
CA LYS A 157 -3.49 43.58 -11.30
C LYS A 157 -3.18 42.29 -12.03
N ASP A 158 -2.61 41.31 -11.34
CA ASP A 158 -2.30 40.00 -11.91
C ASP A 158 -3.57 39.24 -12.31
N ASP A 159 -4.63 39.28 -11.49
CA ASP A 159 -5.93 38.66 -11.76
C ASP A 159 -6.65 39.28 -12.98
N LEU A 160 -6.53 40.60 -13.16
CA LEU A 160 -7.05 41.31 -14.33
C LEU A 160 -6.23 41.04 -15.61
N ALA A 161 -4.90 40.96 -15.48
CA ALA A 161 -4.02 40.59 -16.58
C ALA A 161 -4.28 39.15 -17.05
N ALA A 162 -4.48 38.21 -16.11
CA ALA A 162 -4.87 36.84 -16.38
C ALA A 162 -6.28 36.74 -17.00
N SER A 163 -7.19 37.64 -16.64
CA SER A 163 -8.54 37.75 -17.22
C SER A 163 -8.56 38.36 -18.64
N GLY A 164 -7.42 38.80 -19.19
CA GLY A 164 -7.30 39.32 -20.56
C GLY A 164 -7.85 40.73 -20.77
N ILE A 165 -8.31 41.42 -19.72
CA ILE A 165 -8.80 42.81 -19.79
C ILE A 165 -7.61 43.77 -19.68
N GLY A 166 -6.76 43.74 -20.71
CA GLY A 166 -5.61 44.62 -20.82
C GLY A 166 -5.98 46.04 -21.21
N ALA A 167 -5.85 46.98 -20.27
CA ALA A 167 -5.67 48.41 -20.51
C ALA A 167 -6.63 49.11 -21.51
N TRP A 168 -7.84 49.44 -21.04
CA TRP A 168 -8.52 50.65 -21.53
C TRP A 168 -8.02 51.86 -20.75
N SER A 169 -6.98 52.52 -21.28
CA SER A 169 -6.49 53.79 -20.73
C SER A 169 -6.93 54.98 -21.58
N ALA A 170 -7.60 55.91 -20.90
CA ALA A 170 -7.67 57.35 -21.16
C ALA A 170 -8.35 57.87 -22.44
N THR A 171 -9.41 58.66 -22.22
CA THR A 171 -9.38 60.07 -22.67
C THR A 171 -10.17 60.94 -21.70
N ALA A 172 -9.53 61.98 -21.16
CA ALA A 172 -10.19 62.98 -20.34
C ALA A 172 -10.90 64.03 -21.20
N THR A 173 -12.00 64.60 -20.72
CA THR A 173 -12.59 65.84 -21.24
C THR A 173 -13.27 66.57 -20.08
N PRO A 174 -13.11 67.90 -19.93
CA PRO A 174 -13.40 68.59 -18.66
C PRO A 174 -14.87 68.99 -18.48
N ALA A 175 -15.21 69.31 -17.23
CA ALA A 175 -16.55 69.70 -16.80
C ALA A 175 -17.03 71.07 -17.32
N PRO A 176 -18.36 71.26 -17.37
CA PRO A 176 -18.98 72.56 -17.14
C PRO A 176 -20.03 72.53 -16.00
N LEU A 177 -19.86 73.44 -15.02
CA LEU A 177 -20.96 74.10 -14.29
C LEU A 177 -21.55 75.23 -15.19
N PRO A 178 -22.72 75.84 -14.90
CA PRO A 178 -23.56 75.79 -13.70
C PRO A 178 -24.96 75.13 -14.02
N ALA A 179 -26.12 75.34 -13.37
CA ALA A 179 -26.60 76.40 -12.48
C ALA A 179 -27.73 75.98 -11.50
N ALA A 180 -28.60 76.92 -11.15
CA ALA A 180 -29.53 76.94 -10.02
C ALA A 180 -30.99 76.53 -10.34
N ASP A 181 -31.71 76.15 -9.27
CA ASP A 181 -33.17 76.12 -9.03
C ASP A 181 -34.08 75.40 -10.07
N ASP A 182 -34.97 74.48 -9.67
CA ASP A 182 -36.16 74.85 -8.89
C ASP A 182 -36.77 73.71 -8.03
N ASN A 183 -37.07 74.06 -6.77
CA ASN A 183 -38.30 73.76 -6.02
C ASN A 183 -39.06 72.41 -6.15
N GLN A 184 -38.99 71.60 -5.07
CA GLN A 184 -40.06 71.31 -4.07
C GLN A 184 -40.19 69.83 -3.61
N PRO A 185 -40.67 69.58 -2.37
CA PRO A 185 -40.57 68.28 -1.70
C PRO A 185 -41.86 67.46 -1.73
N VAL A 186 -41.77 66.15 -1.42
CA VAL A 186 -42.94 65.33 -1.05
C VAL A 186 -42.75 64.72 0.34
N THR A 187 -43.74 64.99 1.17
CA THR A 187 -43.88 64.69 2.60
C THR A 187 -43.87 63.22 2.98
N ALA A 188 -43.37 62.92 4.18
CA ALA A 188 -43.68 61.70 4.91
C ALA A 188 -45.12 61.71 5.47
N ALA A 189 -45.75 60.54 5.53
CA ALA A 189 -46.90 60.20 6.37
C ALA A 189 -46.58 58.82 6.98
N SER A 190 -46.44 58.73 8.31
CA SER A 190 -47.49 58.37 9.29
C SER A 190 -47.72 56.86 9.36
#